data_AF-A0A957T4C4-F1
#
_entry.id   AF-A0A957T4C4-F1
#
_cell.length_a   1.000
_cell.length_b   1.000
_cell.length_c   1.000
_cell.angle_alpha   90.00
_cell.angle_beta   90.00
_cell.angle_gamma   90.00
#
_symmetry.space_group_name_H-M   'P 1'
#
loop_
_entity.id
_entity.type
_entity.pdbx_description
1 polymer ?
#
loop_
_entity_poly.entity_id
_entity_poly.type
_entity_poly.pdbx_seq_one_letter_code
_entity_poly.pdbx_strand_id
1 'polypeptide(L)'
;TELVEIAGDAFYGSLSTERLDLVDTDVLIWTVSPEQQAEIEADALYQQLSVAEDGRDIFLDTSGNGALAGPALVFSSVLSLPTVFDELTPMLTERVTDAD
;
A
#
# COMPACT_ATOMS: atom_id res chain seq x y z
N THR A 1 2.43 -11.54 15.04
CA THR A 1 1.17 -10.77 14.96
C THR A 1 0.16 -11.62 14.21
N GLU A 2 -1.14 -11.32 14.26
CA GLU A 2 -2.17 -12.11 13.55
C GLU A 2 -1.90 -12.23 12.04
N LEU A 3 -1.38 -11.17 11.41
CA LEU A 3 -0.93 -11.20 10.01
C LEU A 3 0.13 -12.29 9.73
N VAL A 4 1.02 -12.58 10.69
CA VAL A 4 2.02 -13.66 10.56
C VAL A 4 1.34 -15.03 10.55
N GLU A 5 0.28 -15.21 11.33
CA GLU A 5 -0.49 -16.46 11.33
C GLU A 5 -1.28 -16.64 10.03
N ILE A 6 -1.85 -15.55 9.49
CA ILE A 6 -2.55 -15.55 8.19
C ILE A 6 -1.59 -15.91 7.04
N ALA A 7 -0.36 -15.38 7.05
CA ALA A 7 0.64 -15.68 6.03
C ALA A 7 1.22 -17.10 6.16
N GLY A 8 1.40 -17.60 7.39
CA GLY A 8 2.03 -18.90 7.64
C GLY A 8 3.43 -18.98 7.04
N ASP A 9 3.67 -19.97 6.17
CA ASP A 9 4.94 -20.15 5.46
C ASP A 9 5.00 -19.38 4.11
N ALA A 10 3.94 -18.68 3.72
CA ALA A 10 3.87 -17.94 2.46
C ALA A 10 4.39 -16.51 2.59
N PHE A 11 4.78 -15.91 1.46
CA PHE A 11 5.19 -14.50 1.38
C PHE A 11 4.00 -13.53 1.37
N TYR A 12 2.77 -14.03 1.28
CA TYR A 12 1.53 -13.27 1.25
C TYR A 12 0.45 -13.98 2.08
N GLY A 13 -0.60 -13.25 2.43
CA GLY A 13 -1.81 -13.80 3.06
C GLY A 13 -3.06 -13.26 2.37
N SER A 14 -4.16 -14.01 2.47
CA SER A 14 -5.47 -13.55 2.01
C SER A 14 -6.29 -13.05 3.20
N LEU A 15 -6.88 -11.87 3.07
CA LEU A 15 -7.68 -11.23 4.10
C LEU A 15 -9.13 -11.11 3.64
N SER A 16 -10.09 -11.36 4.55
CA SER A 16 -11.49 -11.01 4.30
C SER A 16 -11.66 -9.50 4.36
N THR A 17 -12.55 -8.92 3.55
CA THR A 17 -12.89 -7.50 3.63
C THR A 17 -13.44 -7.10 5.01
N GLU A 18 -14.04 -8.04 5.74
CA GLU A 18 -14.51 -7.81 7.13
C GLU A 18 -13.34 -7.67 8.13
N ARG A 19 -12.13 -7.99 7.71
CA ARG A 19 -10.91 -7.97 8.52
C ARG A 19 -9.93 -6.87 8.11
N LEU A 20 -10.41 -5.86 7.39
CA LEU A 20 -9.61 -4.70 6.99
C LEU A 20 -9.01 -3.93 8.19
N ASP A 21 -9.54 -4.13 9.40
CA ASP A 21 -8.95 -3.64 10.65
C ASP A 21 -7.50 -4.07 10.84
N LEU A 22 -7.11 -5.23 10.31
CA LEU A 22 -5.74 -5.74 10.42
C LEU A 22 -4.72 -4.97 9.58
N VAL A 23 -5.16 -4.16 8.62
CA VAL A 23 -4.30 -3.32 7.78
C VAL A 23 -4.46 -1.82 8.09
N ASP A 24 -5.23 -1.46 9.11
CA ASP A 24 -5.30 -0.10 9.62
C ASP A 24 -4.06 0.19 10.48
N THR A 25 -3.04 0.75 9.84
CA THR A 25 -1.68 0.89 10.36
C THR A 25 -1.18 2.31 10.13
N ASP A 26 0.05 2.61 10.56
CA ASP A 26 0.61 3.96 10.46
C ASP A 26 0.68 4.47 9.02
N VAL A 27 1.08 3.61 8.08
CA VAL A 27 1.10 3.87 6.63
C VAL A 27 0.80 2.57 5.87
N LEU A 28 -0.17 2.61 4.95
CA LEU A 28 -0.55 1.48 4.11
C LEU A 28 -0.14 1.74 2.65
N ILE A 29 0.55 0.79 2.02
CA ILE A 29 0.91 0.88 0.60
C ILE A 29 0.09 -0.13 -0.19
N TRP A 30 -0.70 0.37 -1.15
CA TRP A 30 -1.41 -0.43 -2.13
C TRP A 30 -0.62 -0.52 -3.42
N THR A 31 -0.35 -1.74 -3.91
CA THR A 31 0.24 -1.98 -5.23
C THR A 31 -0.83 -2.51 -6.17
N VAL A 32 -1.52 -1.61 -6.87
CA VAL A 32 -2.77 -1.91 -7.58
C VAL A 32 -2.82 -1.20 -8.93
N SER A 33 -3.75 -1.59 -9.80
CA SER A 33 -4.08 -0.81 -11.01
C SER A 33 -4.94 0.43 -10.65
N PRO A 34 -5.06 1.42 -11.54
CA PRO A 34 -5.95 2.57 -11.33
C PRO A 34 -7.42 2.18 -11.18
N GLU A 35 -7.84 1.10 -11.85
CA GLU A 35 -9.19 0.56 -11.75
C GLU A 35 -9.44 -0.03 -10.35
N GLN A 36 -8.48 -0.81 -9.83
CA GLN A 36 -8.54 -1.38 -8.48
C GLN A 36 -8.46 -0.30 -7.40
N GLN A 37 -7.67 0.75 -7.60
CA GLN A 37 -7.65 1.90 -6.70
C GLN A 37 -9.06 2.53 -6.61
N ALA A 38 -9.72 2.77 -7.74
CA ALA A 38 -11.06 3.33 -7.75
C ALA A 38 -12.10 2.42 -7.04
N GLU A 39 -11.94 1.10 -7.12
CA GLU A 39 -12.76 0.14 -6.37
C GLU A 39 -12.51 0.23 -4.86
N ILE A 40 -11.25 0.32 -4.43
CA ILE A 40 -10.87 0.45 -3.01
C ILE A 40 -11.36 1.78 -2.43
N GLU A 41 -11.17 2.88 -3.16
CA GLU A 41 -11.63 4.21 -2.75
C GLU A 41 -13.16 4.30 -2.63
N ALA A 42 -13.90 3.48 -3.39
CA ALA A 42 -15.36 3.40 -3.31
C ALA A 42 -15.88 2.48 -2.18
N ASP A 43 -15.02 1.68 -1.54
CA ASP A 43 -15.41 0.73 -0.50
C ASP A 43 -15.68 1.46 0.83
N ALA A 44 -16.92 1.36 1.32
CA ALA A 44 -17.34 2.04 2.55
C ALA A 44 -16.66 1.51 3.83
N LEU A 45 -16.24 0.23 3.86
CA LEU A 45 -15.47 -0.32 4.98
C LEU A 45 -14.03 0.19 4.96
N TYR A 46 -13.43 0.31 3.78
CA TYR A 46 -12.09 0.89 3.65
C TYR A 46 -12.06 2.37 4.09
N GLN A 47 -13.06 3.14 3.68
CA GLN A 47 -13.18 4.56 4.04
C GLN A 47 -13.40 4.82 5.55
N GLN A 48 -13.61 3.77 6.36
CA GLN A 48 -13.72 3.87 7.82
C GLN A 48 -12.39 3.61 8.54
N LEU A 49 -11.33 3.22 7.84
CA LEU A 49 -10.02 2.97 8.44
C LEU A 49 -9.32 4.31 8.71
N SER A 50 -8.62 4.43 9.84
CA SER A 50 -7.87 5.65 10.15
C SER A 50 -6.79 5.93 9.11
N VAL A 51 -6.15 4.91 8.55
CA VAL A 51 -5.15 5.07 7.48
C VAL A 51 -5.72 5.74 6.22
N ALA A 52 -6.99 5.52 5.91
CA ALA A 52 -7.68 6.15 4.78
C ALA A 52 -8.20 7.55 5.16
N GLU A 53 -8.83 7.69 6.32
CA GLU A 53 -9.37 8.98 6.80
C GLU A 53 -8.27 10.05 6.98
N ASP A 54 -7.10 9.63 7.45
CA ASP A 54 -5.95 10.50 7.70
C ASP A 54 -5.06 10.69 6.45
N GLY A 55 -5.39 10.08 5.31
CA GLY A 55 -4.60 10.17 4.08
C GLY A 55 -3.22 9.51 4.18
N ARG A 56 -3.07 8.52 5.06
CA ARG A 56 -1.82 7.80 5.32
C ARG A 56 -1.64 6.58 4.41
N ASP A 57 -2.49 6.41 3.42
CA ASP A 57 -2.39 5.39 2.38
C ASP A 57 -1.68 5.90 1.12
N ILE A 58 -0.83 5.05 0.52
CA ILE A 58 -0.11 5.32 -0.73
C ILE A 58 -0.58 4.32 -1.78
N PHE A 59 -1.15 4.82 -2.87
CA PHE A 59 -1.47 4.00 -4.04
C PHE A 59 -0.34 4.05 -5.05
N LEU A 60 0.27 2.90 -5.30
CA LEU A 60 1.29 2.70 -6.33
C LEU A 60 0.67 1.97 -7.52
N ASP A 61 0.53 2.70 -8.64
CA ASP A 61 0.12 2.10 -9.91
C ASP A 61 1.15 1.06 -10.37
N THR A 62 0.72 -0.19 -10.51
CA THR A 62 1.57 -1.28 -11.01
C THR A 62 1.43 -1.55 -12.51
N SER A 63 0.57 -0.79 -13.22
CA SER A 63 0.31 -0.97 -14.66
C SER A 63 1.48 -0.53 -15.54
N GLY A 64 2.37 0.32 -15.02
CA GLY A 64 3.49 0.90 -15.77
C GLY A 64 3.10 2.03 -16.71
N ASN A 65 1.85 2.53 -16.64
CA ASN A 65 1.36 3.66 -17.45
C ASN A 65 1.47 5.01 -16.73
N GLY A 66 2.21 5.08 -15.63
CA GLY A 66 2.36 6.27 -14.77
C GLY A 66 3.73 6.34 -14.09
N ALA A 67 3.74 6.69 -12.80
CA ALA A 67 4.95 6.67 -11.98
C ALA A 67 5.59 5.28 -11.96
N LEU A 68 6.92 5.22 -11.88
CA LEU A 68 7.64 3.95 -11.98
C LEU A 68 7.82 3.27 -10.63
N ALA A 69 7.58 3.96 -9.52
CA ALA A 69 7.68 3.41 -8.17
C ALA A 69 6.96 2.06 -8.01
N GLY A 70 5.73 1.92 -8.49
CA GLY A 70 4.94 0.68 -8.41
C GLY A 70 5.60 -0.51 -9.11
N PRO A 71 5.78 -0.49 -10.45
CA PRO A 71 6.44 -1.57 -11.16
C PRO A 71 7.89 -1.78 -10.71
N ALA A 72 8.61 -0.72 -10.31
CA ALA A 72 9.97 -0.81 -9.82
C ALA A 72 10.05 -1.54 -8.47
N LEU A 73 9.09 -1.30 -7.56
CA LEU A 73 8.97 -1.98 -6.27
C LEU A 73 8.58 -3.45 -6.47
N VAL A 74 7.60 -3.74 -7.34
CA VAL A 74 7.22 -5.13 -7.64
C VAL A 74 8.39 -5.92 -8.21
N PHE A 75 9.23 -5.30 -9.04
CA PHE A 75 10.39 -5.98 -9.63
C PHE A 75 11.59 -6.08 -8.67
N SER A 76 11.79 -5.11 -7.77
CA SER A 76 12.79 -5.14 -6.68
C SER A 76 14.21 -5.60 -7.10
N SER A 77 14.70 -5.10 -8.22
CA SER A 77 16.04 -5.40 -8.74
C SER A 77 17.04 -4.28 -8.43
N VAL A 78 18.34 -4.57 -8.59
CA VAL A 78 19.41 -3.56 -8.49
C VAL A 78 19.17 -2.35 -9.40
N LEU A 79 18.54 -2.56 -10.56
CA LEU A 79 18.25 -1.47 -11.50
C LEU A 79 16.98 -0.70 -11.16
N SER A 80 16.05 -1.29 -10.39
CA SER A 80 14.75 -0.66 -10.10
C SER A 80 14.68 -0.01 -8.72
N LEU A 81 15.41 -0.52 -7.73
CA LEU A 81 15.41 0.04 -6.38
C LEU A 81 15.83 1.52 -6.29
N PRO A 82 16.80 2.04 -7.08
CA PRO A 82 17.09 3.48 -7.08
C PRO A 82 15.85 4.34 -7.36
N THR A 83 15.04 3.96 -8.36
CA THR A 83 13.77 4.64 -8.67
C THR A 83 12.75 4.52 -7.54
N VAL A 84 12.65 3.36 -6.88
CA VAL A 84 11.79 3.20 -5.70
C VAL A 84 12.19 4.18 -4.61
N PHE A 85 13.50 4.29 -4.31
CA PHE A 85 13.96 5.19 -3.26
C PHE A 85 13.70 6.66 -3.60
N ASP A 86 13.95 7.07 -4.84
CA ASP A 86 13.76 8.46 -5.27
C ASP A 86 12.28 8.87 -5.23
N GLU A 87 11.35 7.97 -5.59
CA GLU A 87 9.91 8.28 -5.69
C GLU A 87 9.13 7.97 -4.41
N LEU A 88 9.35 6.82 -3.77
CA LEU A 88 8.55 6.36 -2.63
C LEU A 88 9.01 6.95 -1.30
N THR A 89 10.31 7.22 -1.11
CA THR A 89 10.83 7.75 0.16
C THR A 89 10.22 9.11 0.53
N PRO A 90 10.08 10.08 -0.40
CA PRO A 90 9.39 11.34 -0.10
C PRO A 90 7.94 11.14 0.31
N MET A 91 7.19 10.26 -0.38
CA MET A 91 5.78 9.95 -0.08
C MET A 91 5.62 9.34 1.32
N LEU A 92 6.53 8.43 1.69
CA LEU A 92 6.57 7.83 3.03
C LEU A 92 6.89 8.89 4.09
N THR A 93 7.85 9.77 3.81
CA THR A 93 8.25 10.82 4.76
C THR A 93 7.06 11.73 5.09
N GLU A 94 6.33 12.17 4.07
CA GLU A 94 5.13 13.01 4.22
C GLU A 94 4.08 12.35 5.12
N ARG A 95 3.78 11.07 4.91
CA ARG A 95 2.72 10.36 5.66
C ARG A 95 3.11 9.91 7.05
N VAL A 96 4.39 9.63 7.29
CA VAL A 96 4.86 9.22 8.63
C VAL A 96 4.98 10.42 9.57
N THR A 97 5.33 11.61 9.07
CA THR A 97 5.48 12.79 9.93
C THR A 97 4.17 13.41 10.39
N ASP A 98 3.06 13.11 9.73
CA ASP A 98 1.72 13.60 10.10
C ASP A 98 0.99 12.67 11.10
N ALA A 99 1.61 11.55 11.51
CA ALA A 99 1.02 10.54 12.39
C ALA A 99 1.22 10.77 13.90
N ASP A 100 1.54 12.01 14.33
CA ASP A 100 1.77 12.41 15.73
C ASP A 100 0.49 12.80 16.50
#